data_AF-A0A6G3LG82-F1
#
_entry.id   AF-A0A6G3LG82-F1
#
_cell.length_a   1.000
_cell.length_b   1.000
_cell.length_c   1.000
_cell.angle_alpha   90.00
_cell.angle_beta   90.00
_cell.angle_gamma   90.00
#
_symmetry.space_group_name_H-M   'P 1'
#
loop_
_entity.id
_entity.type
_entity.pdbx_description
1 polymer ?
#
loop_
_entity_poly.entity_id
_entity_poly.type
_entity_poly.pdbx_seq_one_letter_code
_entity_poly.pdbx_strand_id
1 'polypeptide(L)'
;MEVSASEELEKISDQIHQLKEEIAQIKEERMKLIESLQELREERSKLIERSKEIAGQLKKYREEKDKLITELKSLKEERDGLSKRFEELLEALKKNNEVKFSAEKDGKKISLSTLKRRIDQLTWKQQTTPLSVEDEKKLMLEIERLTQLYEKLSKAKELDSVNMELKAELASLKIKIKDAREKIRENAAQLDTIRKKMKELVDLMNELSPKINELGKQITEKSSALNSLKAALDQKYEELKKLQERSSAIRESLYKKKESEILERKKKEAEEKLKTRGRITFEDLLALYGGEAEDTSEVNGKQ
;
A
#
# COMPACT_ATOMS: atom_id res chain seq x y z
N MET A 1 -64.41 -25.79 37.63
CA MET A 1 -63.35 -24.76 37.58
C MET A 1 -61.95 -25.38 37.51
N GLU A 2 -61.64 -26.46 38.23
CA GLU A 2 -60.31 -27.10 38.15
C GLU A 2 -59.94 -27.64 36.75
N VAL A 3 -60.91 -28.21 36.01
CA VAL A 3 -60.69 -28.73 34.64
C VAL A 3 -60.23 -27.63 33.66
N SER A 4 -60.82 -26.43 33.76
CA SER A 4 -60.49 -25.29 32.90
C SER A 4 -59.10 -24.71 33.17
N ALA A 5 -58.64 -24.70 34.43
CA ALA A 5 -57.29 -24.25 34.77
C ALA A 5 -56.21 -25.28 34.40
N SER A 6 -56.55 -26.58 34.43
CA SER A 6 -55.68 -27.65 33.95
C SER A 6 -55.45 -27.56 32.44
N GLU A 7 -56.52 -27.35 31.66
CA GLU A 7 -56.44 -27.17 30.20
C GLU A 7 -55.66 -25.90 29.81
N GLU A 8 -55.78 -24.83 30.59
CA GLU A 8 -54.98 -23.60 30.39
C GLU A 8 -53.49 -23.81 30.67
N LEU A 9 -53.14 -24.59 31.71
CA LEU A 9 -51.75 -24.93 32.01
C LEU A 9 -51.12 -25.83 30.96
N GLU A 10 -51.89 -26.76 30.38
CA GLU A 10 -51.44 -27.62 29.29
C GLU A 10 -51.13 -26.80 28.03
N LYS A 11 -52.04 -25.88 27.66
CA LYS A 11 -51.81 -24.94 26.54
C LYS A 11 -50.58 -24.05 26.74
N ILE A 12 -50.37 -23.54 27.96
CA ILE A 12 -49.18 -22.73 28.28
C ILE A 12 -47.91 -23.59 28.22
N SER A 13 -47.97 -24.86 28.66
CA SER A 13 -46.87 -25.80 28.56
C SER A 13 -46.45 -26.03 27.11
N ASP A 14 -47.41 -26.29 26.22
CA ASP A 14 -47.17 -26.48 24.79
C ASP A 14 -46.55 -25.23 24.13
N GLN A 15 -47.06 -24.05 24.47
CA GLN A 15 -46.50 -22.77 23.99
C GLN A 15 -45.06 -22.56 24.48
N ILE A 16 -44.74 -22.93 25.73
CA ILE A 16 -43.38 -22.88 26.25
C ILE A 16 -42.47 -23.87 25.50
N HIS A 17 -42.95 -25.08 25.18
CA HIS A 17 -42.18 -26.05 24.40
C HIS A 17 -41.90 -25.52 22.99
N GLN A 18 -42.90 -25.01 22.28
CA GLN A 18 -42.75 -24.41 20.96
C GLN A 18 -41.76 -23.24 20.97
N LEU A 19 -41.87 -22.31 21.92
CA LEU A 19 -40.92 -21.20 22.05
C LEU A 19 -39.49 -21.66 22.32
N LYS A 20 -39.30 -22.72 23.12
CA LYS A 20 -37.97 -23.29 23.36
C LYS A 20 -37.36 -23.90 22.10
N GLU A 21 -38.17 -24.56 21.27
CA GLU A 21 -37.74 -25.10 19.98
C GLU A 21 -37.36 -23.98 19.01
N GLU A 22 -38.19 -22.93 18.88
CA GLU A 22 -37.89 -21.76 18.06
C GLU A 22 -36.59 -21.06 18.52
N ILE A 23 -36.39 -20.89 19.83
CA ILE A 23 -35.15 -20.34 20.39
C ILE A 23 -33.94 -21.22 20.04
N ALA A 24 -34.09 -22.55 20.08
CA ALA A 24 -33.02 -23.46 19.70
C ALA A 24 -32.66 -23.34 18.21
N GLN A 25 -33.65 -23.25 17.33
CA GLN A 25 -33.45 -23.04 15.89
C GLN A 25 -32.74 -21.72 15.60
N ILE A 26 -33.21 -20.61 16.18
CA ILE A 26 -32.59 -19.28 16.02
C ILE A 26 -31.15 -19.29 16.53
N LYS A 27 -30.84 -20.02 17.62
CA LYS A 27 -29.46 -20.17 18.12
C LYS A 27 -28.57 -20.90 17.12
N GLU A 28 -29.07 -21.96 16.51
CA GLU A 28 -28.31 -22.74 15.53
C GLU A 28 -28.01 -21.90 14.28
N GLU A 29 -29.01 -21.19 13.75
CA GLU A 29 -28.84 -20.25 12.63
C GLU A 29 -27.83 -19.15 12.97
N ARG A 30 -27.93 -18.60 14.19
CA ARG A 30 -27.00 -17.59 14.69
C ARG A 30 -25.57 -18.11 14.75
N MET A 31 -25.34 -19.36 15.18
CA MET A 31 -24.00 -19.95 15.20
C MET A 31 -23.44 -20.11 13.79
N LYS A 32 -24.21 -20.68 12.86
CA LYS A 32 -23.80 -20.82 11.44
C LYS A 32 -23.45 -19.48 10.81
N LEU A 33 -24.24 -18.44 11.14
CA LEU A 33 -23.99 -17.10 10.63
C LEU A 33 -22.70 -16.49 11.20
N ILE A 34 -22.41 -16.71 12.49
CA ILE A 34 -21.17 -16.27 13.15
C ILE A 34 -19.94 -16.93 12.51
N GLU A 35 -19.97 -18.24 12.31
CA GLU A 35 -18.88 -18.99 11.68
C GLU A 35 -18.61 -18.44 10.27
N SER A 36 -19.66 -18.31 9.46
CA SER A 36 -19.50 -17.76 8.11
C SER A 36 -19.05 -16.30 8.08
N LEU A 37 -19.36 -15.51 9.12
CA LEU A 37 -18.86 -14.14 9.28
C LEU A 37 -17.37 -14.12 9.65
N GLN A 38 -16.91 -15.06 10.47
CA GLN A 38 -15.50 -15.21 10.81
C GLN A 38 -14.70 -15.53 9.56
N GLU A 39 -15.13 -16.52 8.77
CA GLU A 39 -14.50 -16.91 7.51
C GLU A 39 -14.37 -15.71 6.54
N LEU A 40 -15.47 -14.99 6.28
CA LEU A 40 -15.45 -13.83 5.40
C LEU A 40 -14.52 -12.71 5.91
N ARG A 41 -14.45 -12.50 7.23
CA ARG A 41 -13.55 -11.51 7.84
C ARG A 41 -12.09 -11.91 7.69
N GLU A 42 -11.77 -13.18 7.84
CA GLU A 42 -10.42 -13.70 7.64
C GLU A 42 -10.00 -13.58 6.18
N GLU A 43 -10.85 -13.99 5.24
CA GLU A 43 -10.60 -13.83 3.80
C GLU A 43 -10.38 -12.36 3.43
N ARG A 44 -11.26 -11.47 3.90
CA ARG A 44 -11.11 -10.04 3.65
C ARG A 44 -9.80 -9.50 4.23
N SER A 45 -9.41 -9.96 5.42
CA SER A 45 -8.16 -9.55 6.06
C SER A 45 -6.95 -9.99 5.25
N LYS A 46 -6.93 -11.24 4.76
CA LYS A 46 -5.87 -11.76 3.87
C LYS A 46 -5.75 -10.95 2.58
N LEU A 47 -6.88 -10.60 1.94
CA LEU A 47 -6.85 -9.78 0.73
C LEU A 47 -6.37 -8.34 1.00
N ILE A 48 -6.73 -7.75 2.14
CA ILE A 48 -6.25 -6.42 2.56
C ILE A 48 -4.75 -6.45 2.83
N GLU A 49 -4.23 -7.49 3.48
CA GLU A 49 -2.80 -7.64 3.74
C GLU A 49 -2.02 -7.73 2.43
N ARG A 50 -2.47 -8.59 1.50
CA ARG A 50 -1.89 -8.68 0.15
C ARG A 50 -1.94 -7.34 -0.61
N SER A 51 -3.04 -6.60 -0.48
CA SER A 51 -3.16 -5.25 -1.05
C SER A 51 -2.12 -4.29 -0.46
N LYS A 52 -1.90 -4.30 0.85
CA LYS A 52 -0.88 -3.49 1.52
C LYS A 52 0.54 -3.85 1.06
N GLU A 53 0.84 -5.15 0.90
CA GLU A 53 2.12 -5.61 0.38
C GLU A 53 2.37 -5.10 -1.04
N ILE A 54 1.38 -5.23 -1.93
CA ILE A 54 1.45 -4.71 -3.31
C ILE A 54 1.65 -3.20 -3.30
N ALA A 55 0.95 -2.45 -2.45
CA ALA A 55 1.13 -1.01 -2.32
C ALA A 55 2.56 -0.65 -1.85
N GLY A 56 3.12 -1.42 -0.91
CA GLY A 56 4.49 -1.28 -0.46
C GLY A 56 5.51 -1.56 -1.57
N GLN A 57 5.31 -2.62 -2.36
CA GLN A 57 6.15 -2.93 -3.53
C GLN A 57 6.07 -1.84 -4.59
N LEU A 58 4.86 -1.34 -4.89
CA LEU A 58 4.66 -0.24 -5.83
C LEU A 58 5.40 1.02 -5.40
N LYS A 59 5.43 1.34 -4.10
CA LYS A 59 6.20 2.47 -3.59
C LYS A 59 7.70 2.30 -3.85
N LYS A 60 8.26 1.12 -3.55
CA LYS A 60 9.67 0.81 -3.83
C LYS A 60 10.01 0.94 -5.32
N TYR A 61 9.19 0.36 -6.18
CA TYR A 61 9.40 0.47 -7.63
C TYR A 61 9.27 1.91 -8.15
N ARG A 62 8.39 2.74 -7.56
CA ARG A 62 8.33 4.17 -7.91
C ARG A 62 9.61 4.91 -7.55
N GLU A 63 10.13 4.68 -6.35
CA GLU A 63 11.39 5.28 -5.90
C GLU A 63 12.57 4.84 -6.78
N GLU A 64 12.67 3.56 -7.11
CA GLU A 64 13.68 3.03 -8.03
C GLU A 64 13.55 3.64 -9.44
N LYS A 65 12.32 3.71 -9.97
CA LYS A 65 12.03 4.32 -11.27
C LYS A 65 12.48 5.78 -11.30
N ASP A 66 12.18 6.54 -10.26
CA ASP A 66 12.53 7.96 -10.20
C ASP A 66 14.04 8.17 -10.12
N LYS A 67 14.76 7.34 -9.34
CA LYS A 67 16.25 7.32 -9.32
C LYS A 67 16.83 7.04 -10.70
N LEU A 68 16.37 5.97 -11.37
CA LEU A 68 16.83 5.63 -12.72
C LEU A 68 16.53 6.73 -13.74
N ILE A 69 15.39 7.42 -13.61
CA ILE A 69 15.07 8.57 -14.48
C ILE A 69 16.06 9.72 -14.24
N THR A 70 16.40 10.01 -12.99
CA THR A 70 17.39 11.06 -12.68
C THR A 70 18.78 10.71 -13.21
N GLU A 71 19.24 9.48 -13.02
CA GLU A 71 20.51 8.99 -13.56
C GLU A 71 20.52 8.98 -15.09
N LEU A 72 19.42 8.60 -15.72
CA LEU A 72 19.32 8.59 -17.18
C LEU A 72 19.35 10.00 -17.76
N LYS A 73 18.83 11.01 -17.05
CA LYS A 73 18.97 12.42 -17.43
C LYS A 73 20.43 12.87 -17.34
N SER A 74 21.10 12.62 -16.21
CA SER A 74 22.51 13.02 -16.04
C SER A 74 23.42 12.34 -17.06
N LEU A 75 23.24 11.04 -17.32
CA LEU A 75 24.02 10.31 -18.33
C LEU A 75 23.81 10.85 -19.75
N LYS A 76 22.59 11.30 -20.09
CA LYS A 76 22.30 11.93 -21.37
C LYS A 76 23.00 13.28 -21.52
N GLU A 77 22.96 14.10 -20.47
CA GLU A 77 23.66 15.39 -20.42
C GLU A 77 25.17 15.20 -20.52
N GLU A 78 25.74 14.24 -19.79
CA GLU A 78 27.16 13.87 -19.88
C GLU A 78 27.54 13.46 -21.30
N ARG A 79 26.77 12.54 -21.91
CA ARG A 79 26.99 12.11 -23.29
C ARG A 79 26.92 13.28 -24.27
N ASP A 80 25.97 14.19 -24.11
CA ASP A 80 25.81 15.35 -25.00
C ASP A 80 26.97 16.33 -24.85
N GLY A 81 27.43 16.58 -23.61
CA GLY A 81 28.62 17.37 -23.34
C GLY A 81 29.89 16.74 -23.94
N LEU A 82 30.06 15.43 -23.80
CA LEU A 82 31.18 14.71 -24.42
C LEU A 82 31.11 14.74 -25.95
N SER A 83 29.92 14.64 -26.53
CA SER A 83 29.73 14.67 -27.99
C SER A 83 30.06 16.04 -28.57
N LYS A 84 29.64 17.13 -27.89
CA LYS A 84 30.02 18.50 -28.28
C LYS A 84 31.53 18.71 -28.25
N ARG A 85 32.19 18.32 -27.16
CA ARG A 85 33.67 18.37 -27.07
C ARG A 85 34.34 17.55 -28.17
N PHE A 86 33.80 16.38 -28.48
CA PHE A 86 34.31 15.54 -29.56
C PHE A 86 34.19 16.23 -30.93
N GLU A 87 33.08 16.91 -31.21
CA GLU A 87 32.88 17.70 -32.43
C GLU A 87 33.86 18.89 -32.50
N GLU A 88 34.02 19.64 -31.41
CA GLU A 88 34.97 20.76 -31.31
C GLU A 88 36.41 20.32 -31.60
N LEU A 89 36.86 19.22 -31.00
CA LEU A 89 38.21 18.68 -31.25
C LEU A 89 38.38 18.14 -32.69
N LEU A 90 37.33 17.56 -33.27
CA LEU A 90 37.34 17.14 -34.68
C LEU A 90 37.49 18.34 -35.63
N GLU A 91 36.81 19.45 -35.35
CA GLU A 91 36.94 20.68 -36.13
C GLU A 91 38.33 21.30 -35.99
N ALA A 92 38.88 21.35 -34.77
CA ALA A 92 40.24 21.82 -34.53
C ALA A 92 41.26 20.98 -35.30
N LEU A 93 41.12 19.66 -35.26
CA LEU A 93 42.00 18.74 -36.00
C LEU A 93 41.88 18.91 -37.52
N LYS A 94 40.68 19.16 -38.05
CA LYS A 94 40.50 19.47 -39.49
C LYS A 94 41.22 20.76 -39.87
N LYS A 95 41.03 21.85 -39.12
CA LYS A 95 41.70 23.14 -39.36
C LYS A 95 43.21 23.01 -39.31
N ASN A 96 43.75 22.28 -38.32
CA ASN A 96 45.19 22.02 -38.23
C ASN A 96 45.73 21.23 -39.43
N ASN A 97 44.98 20.24 -39.92
CA ASN A 97 45.37 19.48 -41.11
C ASN A 97 45.34 20.32 -42.39
N GLU A 98 44.42 21.27 -42.53
CA GLU A 98 44.38 22.22 -43.67
C GLU A 98 45.60 23.16 -43.66
N VAL A 99 45.96 23.70 -42.51
CA VAL A 99 47.17 24.52 -42.32
C VAL A 99 48.42 23.70 -42.66
N LYS A 100 48.49 22.45 -42.20
CA LYS A 100 49.60 21.55 -42.52
C LYS A 100 49.67 21.25 -44.02
N PHE A 101 48.56 20.89 -44.64
CA PHE A 101 48.50 20.57 -46.06
C PHE A 101 48.92 21.75 -46.95
N SER A 102 48.51 22.98 -46.60
CA SER A 102 48.94 24.18 -47.32
C SER A 102 50.44 24.45 -47.17
N ALA A 103 50.99 24.35 -45.96
CA ALA A 103 52.43 24.52 -45.71
C ALA A 103 53.29 23.46 -46.42
N GLU A 104 52.86 22.20 -46.43
CA GLU A 104 53.55 21.11 -47.12
C GLU A 104 53.49 21.27 -48.64
N LYS A 105 52.37 21.75 -49.19
CA LYS A 105 52.23 22.04 -50.63
C LYS A 105 53.21 23.12 -51.07
N ASP A 106 53.38 24.17 -50.27
CA ASP A 106 54.30 25.29 -50.54
C ASP A 106 55.78 24.87 -50.38
N GLY A 107 56.08 23.93 -49.47
CA GLY A 107 57.45 23.53 -49.09
C GLY A 107 57.95 22.20 -49.65
N LYS A 108 57.26 21.61 -50.63
CA LYS A 108 57.29 20.19 -51.06
C LYS A 108 58.62 19.45 -51.23
N LYS A 109 59.79 20.08 -51.13
CA LYS A 109 61.10 19.43 -51.36
C LYS A 109 62.27 19.93 -50.49
N ILE A 110 62.05 20.84 -49.54
CA ILE A 110 63.16 21.42 -48.76
C ILE A 110 62.99 21.07 -47.28
N SER A 111 64.02 20.45 -46.70
CA SER A 111 64.00 20.15 -45.27
C SER A 111 64.16 21.44 -44.45
N LEU A 112 63.53 21.48 -43.27
CA LEU A 112 63.55 22.64 -42.37
C LEU A 112 64.99 23.05 -41.99
N SER A 113 65.89 22.08 -41.86
CA SER A 113 67.32 22.32 -41.60
C SER A 113 68.06 22.88 -42.82
N THR A 114 67.72 22.45 -44.04
CA THR A 114 68.27 23.02 -45.28
C THR A 114 67.85 24.48 -45.46
N LEU A 115 66.59 24.79 -45.14
CA LEU A 115 66.05 26.15 -45.25
C LEU A 115 66.72 27.10 -44.24
N LYS A 116 66.85 26.66 -42.98
CA LYS A 116 67.58 27.40 -41.93
C LYS A 116 69.02 27.72 -42.33
N ARG A 117 69.75 26.69 -42.76
CA ARG A 117 71.14 26.84 -43.23
C ARG A 117 71.24 27.80 -44.43
N ARG A 118 70.26 27.81 -45.33
CA ARG A 118 70.24 28.71 -46.48
C ARG A 118 69.97 30.16 -46.05
N ILE A 119 69.06 30.38 -45.12
CA ILE A 119 68.80 31.69 -44.51
C ILE A 119 70.08 32.20 -43.86
N ASP A 120 70.69 31.42 -42.96
CA ASP A 120 71.92 31.80 -42.26
C ASP A 120 73.07 32.16 -43.22
N GLN A 121 73.21 31.40 -44.33
CA GLN A 121 74.20 31.69 -45.37
C GLN A 121 73.94 33.00 -46.12
N LEU A 122 72.68 33.29 -46.45
CA LEU A 122 72.32 34.53 -47.15
C LEU A 122 72.43 35.74 -46.23
N THR A 123 72.00 35.63 -44.97
CA THR A 123 72.17 36.66 -43.95
C THR A 123 73.64 36.96 -43.70
N TRP A 124 74.51 35.94 -43.63
CA TRP A 124 75.95 36.13 -43.51
C TRP A 124 76.54 36.87 -44.72
N LYS A 125 76.11 36.53 -45.95
CA LYS A 125 76.52 37.24 -47.16
C LYS A 125 76.05 38.69 -47.18
N GLN A 126 74.86 38.98 -46.67
CA GLN A 126 74.38 40.35 -46.50
C GLN A 126 75.31 41.17 -45.58
N GLN A 127 75.80 40.55 -44.50
CA GLN A 127 76.61 41.22 -43.49
C GLN A 127 78.09 41.39 -43.89
N THR A 128 78.64 40.49 -44.70
CA THR A 128 80.11 40.38 -44.89
C THR A 128 80.60 40.74 -46.28
N THR A 129 79.73 40.96 -47.27
CA THR A 129 80.13 41.26 -48.66
C THR A 129 79.61 42.64 -49.09
N PRO A 130 80.43 43.48 -49.76
CA PRO A 130 79.95 44.74 -50.33
C PRO A 130 79.11 44.45 -51.58
N LEU A 131 77.81 44.75 -51.54
CA LEU A 131 76.85 44.56 -52.64
C LEU A 131 76.39 45.91 -53.22
N SER A 132 75.86 45.88 -54.45
CA SER A 132 75.09 47.00 -54.99
C SER A 132 73.73 47.10 -54.28
N VAL A 133 73.13 48.29 -54.24
CA VAL A 133 71.81 48.52 -53.62
C VAL A 133 70.72 47.64 -54.24
N GLU A 134 70.83 47.30 -55.53
CA GLU A 134 69.87 46.43 -56.21
C GLU A 134 70.02 44.96 -55.82
N ASP A 135 71.26 44.49 -55.70
CA ASP A 135 71.55 43.10 -55.32
C ASP A 135 71.26 42.85 -53.84
N GLU A 136 71.49 43.84 -52.99
CA GLU A 136 71.10 43.80 -51.58
C GLU A 136 69.57 43.69 -51.43
N LYS A 137 68.78 44.45 -52.20
CA LYS A 137 67.32 44.34 -52.21
C LYS A 137 66.85 42.96 -52.68
N LYS A 138 67.45 42.40 -53.73
CA LYS A 138 67.13 41.03 -54.20
C LYS A 138 67.46 39.98 -53.14
N LEU A 139 68.59 40.12 -52.47
CA LEU A 139 69.02 39.23 -51.40
C LEU A 139 68.11 39.33 -50.17
N MET A 140 67.68 40.54 -49.82
CA MET A 140 66.71 40.79 -48.74
C MET A 140 65.35 40.13 -49.04
N LEU A 141 64.82 40.30 -50.25
CA LEU A 141 63.56 39.66 -50.67
C LEU A 141 63.64 38.13 -50.63
N GLU A 142 64.78 37.54 -51.00
CA GLU A 142 64.98 36.10 -50.96
C GLU A 142 65.09 35.58 -49.51
N ILE A 143 65.78 36.31 -48.62
CA ILE A 143 65.82 35.99 -47.19
C ILE A 143 64.41 36.05 -46.60
N GLU A 144 63.65 37.09 -46.91
CA GLU A 144 62.28 37.27 -46.42
C GLU A 144 61.36 36.12 -46.88
N ARG A 145 61.40 35.78 -48.16
CA ARG A 145 60.67 34.65 -48.74
C ARG A 145 61.03 33.33 -48.05
N LEU A 146 62.32 33.04 -47.89
CA LEU A 146 62.79 31.82 -47.23
C LEU A 146 62.42 31.77 -45.75
N THR A 147 62.46 32.91 -45.06
CA THR A 147 62.04 33.03 -43.66
C THR A 147 60.54 32.77 -43.50
N GLN A 148 59.71 33.36 -44.37
CA GLN A 148 58.27 33.09 -44.38
C GLN A 148 57.95 31.60 -44.65
N LEU A 149 58.70 30.95 -45.55
CA LEU A 149 58.57 29.51 -45.79
C LEU A 149 59.04 28.68 -44.58
N TYR A 150 60.10 29.11 -43.90
CA TYR A 150 60.61 28.45 -42.69
C TYR A 150 59.57 28.47 -41.58
N GLU A 151 58.99 29.63 -41.31
CA GLU A 151 57.97 29.81 -40.27
C GLU A 151 56.72 28.97 -40.56
N LYS A 152 56.24 28.95 -41.81
CA LYS A 152 55.10 28.11 -42.22
C LYS A 152 55.37 26.63 -41.98
N LEU A 153 56.55 26.14 -42.37
CA LEU A 153 56.94 24.73 -42.18
C LEU A 153 57.20 24.38 -40.71
N SER A 154 57.75 25.30 -39.91
CA SER A 154 57.93 25.11 -38.47
C SER A 154 56.59 24.97 -37.76
N LYS A 155 55.64 25.88 -38.04
CA LYS A 155 54.28 25.80 -37.52
C LYS A 155 53.58 24.50 -37.91
N ALA A 156 53.74 24.05 -39.16
CA ALA A 156 53.17 22.78 -39.61
C ALA A 156 53.74 21.56 -38.84
N LYS A 157 55.02 21.61 -38.44
CA LYS A 157 55.66 20.56 -37.64
C LYS A 157 55.19 20.60 -36.18
N GLU A 158 55.01 21.78 -35.60
CA GLU A 158 54.42 21.94 -34.25
C GLU A 158 52.97 21.43 -34.20
N LEU A 159 52.22 21.60 -35.29
CA LEU A 159 50.87 21.05 -35.41
C LEU A 159 50.85 19.51 -35.40
N ASP A 160 51.95 18.81 -35.67
CA ASP A 160 51.96 17.34 -35.60
C ASP A 160 51.88 16.81 -34.16
N SER A 161 52.58 17.43 -33.21
CA SER A 161 52.45 17.06 -31.80
C SER A 161 51.06 17.40 -31.28
N VAL A 162 50.55 18.58 -31.61
CA VAL A 162 49.19 19.00 -31.23
C VAL A 162 48.14 18.05 -31.82
N ASN A 163 48.27 17.67 -33.10
CA ASN A 163 47.35 16.73 -33.73
C ASN A 163 47.44 15.32 -33.14
N MET A 164 48.61 14.90 -32.67
CA MET A 164 48.77 13.62 -31.99
C MET A 164 48.04 13.62 -30.64
N GLU A 165 48.15 14.70 -29.87
CA GLU A 165 47.41 14.90 -28.62
C GLU A 165 45.90 14.94 -28.87
N LEU A 166 45.45 15.73 -29.84
CA LEU A 166 44.03 15.80 -30.23
C LEU A 166 43.46 14.44 -30.64
N LYS A 167 44.23 13.62 -31.38
CA LYS A 167 43.82 12.25 -31.74
C LYS A 167 43.68 11.35 -30.52
N ALA A 168 44.60 11.45 -29.56
CA ALA A 168 44.52 10.70 -28.31
C ALA A 168 43.30 11.11 -27.49
N GLU A 169 43.04 12.41 -27.37
CA GLU A 169 41.85 12.94 -26.69
C GLU A 169 40.56 12.48 -27.36
N LEU A 170 40.47 12.58 -28.69
CA LEU A 170 39.32 12.08 -29.47
C LEU A 170 39.08 10.58 -29.25
N ALA A 171 40.14 9.76 -29.21
CA ALA A 171 40.01 8.34 -28.90
C ALA A 171 39.45 8.13 -27.49
N SER A 172 39.93 8.89 -26.50
CA SER A 172 39.45 8.82 -25.12
C SER A 172 37.97 9.24 -24.99
N LEU A 173 37.56 10.32 -25.67
CA LEU A 173 36.19 10.81 -25.69
C LEU A 173 35.26 9.80 -26.38
N LYS A 174 35.72 9.17 -27.47
CA LYS A 174 34.96 8.13 -28.17
C LYS A 174 34.63 6.95 -27.25
N ILE A 175 35.58 6.53 -26.42
CA ILE A 175 35.36 5.48 -25.41
C ILE A 175 34.33 5.95 -24.38
N LYS A 176 34.53 7.13 -23.78
CA LYS A 176 33.59 7.69 -22.78
C LYS A 176 32.16 7.84 -23.32
N ILE A 177 32.00 8.28 -24.58
CA ILE A 177 30.68 8.38 -25.23
C ILE A 177 30.06 7.00 -25.41
N LYS A 178 30.85 5.99 -25.80
CA LYS A 178 30.37 4.62 -25.94
C LYS A 178 29.89 4.07 -24.59
N ASP A 179 30.67 4.25 -23.54
CA ASP A 179 30.34 3.80 -22.18
C ASP A 179 29.06 4.49 -21.67
N ALA A 180 28.93 5.80 -21.89
CA ALA A 180 27.71 6.53 -21.53
C ALA A 180 26.49 6.01 -22.30
N ARG A 181 26.63 5.68 -23.60
CA ARG A 181 25.56 5.07 -24.39
C ARG A 181 25.18 3.67 -23.90
N GLU A 182 26.14 2.88 -23.45
CA GLU A 182 25.88 1.56 -22.86
C GLU A 182 25.09 1.70 -21.55
N LYS A 183 25.55 2.55 -20.62
CA LYS A 183 24.81 2.84 -19.38
C LYS A 183 23.40 3.37 -19.62
N ILE A 184 23.21 4.26 -20.60
CA ILE A 184 21.88 4.75 -20.98
C ILE A 184 20.97 3.60 -21.45
N ARG A 185 21.50 2.66 -22.25
CA ARG A 185 20.73 1.51 -22.73
C ARG A 185 20.36 0.57 -21.59
N GLU A 186 21.28 0.29 -20.68
CA GLU A 186 21.04 -0.54 -19.50
C GLU A 186 19.98 0.08 -18.58
N ASN A 187 20.12 1.37 -18.23
CA ASN A 187 19.13 2.07 -17.40
C ASN A 187 17.76 2.14 -18.09
N ALA A 188 17.71 2.32 -19.41
CA ALA A 188 16.45 2.28 -20.15
C ALA A 188 15.78 0.90 -20.11
N ALA A 189 16.55 -0.18 -20.28
CA ALA A 189 16.05 -1.54 -20.18
C ALA A 189 15.52 -1.85 -18.77
N GLN A 190 16.28 -1.46 -17.74
CA GLN A 190 15.84 -1.59 -16.34
C GLN A 190 14.53 -0.81 -16.09
N LEU A 191 14.43 0.42 -16.60
CA LEU A 191 13.22 1.23 -16.46
C LEU A 191 12.00 0.55 -17.10
N ASP A 192 12.16 -0.08 -18.26
CA ASP A 192 11.09 -0.81 -18.92
C ASP A 192 10.67 -2.07 -18.13
N THR A 193 11.62 -2.78 -17.51
CA THR A 193 11.28 -3.90 -16.63
C THR A 193 10.50 -3.45 -15.39
N ILE A 194 10.90 -2.33 -14.78
CA ILE A 194 10.20 -1.77 -13.61
C ILE A 194 8.80 -1.32 -14.01
N ARG A 195 8.63 -0.66 -15.16
CA ARG A 195 7.32 -0.26 -15.66
C ARG A 195 6.38 -1.45 -15.86
N LYS A 196 6.88 -2.55 -16.42
CA LYS A 196 6.10 -3.79 -16.59
C LYS A 196 5.66 -4.37 -15.24
N LYS A 197 6.59 -4.54 -14.30
CA LYS A 197 6.29 -5.02 -12.94
C LYS A 197 5.29 -4.12 -12.21
N MET A 198 5.45 -2.80 -12.31
CA MET A 198 4.50 -1.85 -11.74
C MET A 198 3.10 -2.01 -12.34
N LYS A 199 3.01 -2.21 -13.67
CA LYS A 199 1.73 -2.42 -14.34
C LYS A 199 1.05 -3.69 -13.83
N GLU A 200 1.78 -4.81 -13.78
CA GLU A 200 1.27 -6.09 -13.24
C GLU A 200 0.77 -5.94 -11.80
N LEU A 201 1.50 -5.22 -10.94
CA LEU A 201 1.09 -4.95 -9.56
C LEU A 201 -0.17 -4.07 -9.48
N VAL A 202 -0.30 -3.07 -10.37
CA VAL A 202 -1.51 -2.24 -10.45
C VAL A 202 -2.71 -3.08 -10.93
N ASP A 203 -2.52 -3.95 -11.91
CA ASP A 203 -3.57 -4.84 -12.40
C ASP A 203 -4.04 -5.79 -11.29
N LEU A 204 -3.11 -6.40 -10.54
CA LEU A 204 -3.44 -7.20 -9.35
C LEU A 204 -4.20 -6.39 -8.28
N MET A 205 -3.83 -5.14 -8.05
CA MET A 205 -4.54 -4.26 -7.12
C MET A 205 -5.97 -3.97 -7.58
N ASN A 206 -6.17 -3.75 -8.88
CA ASN A 206 -7.47 -3.51 -9.48
C ASN A 206 -8.38 -4.75 -9.40
N GLU A 207 -7.81 -5.96 -9.41
CA GLU A 207 -8.56 -7.20 -9.19
C GLU A 207 -8.92 -7.45 -7.72
N LEU A 208 -8.04 -7.07 -6.78
CA LEU A 208 -8.26 -7.27 -5.35
C LEU A 208 -9.30 -6.30 -4.78
N SER A 209 -9.28 -5.04 -5.23
CA SER A 209 -10.18 -3.99 -4.74
C SER A 209 -11.68 -4.36 -4.81
N PRO A 210 -12.23 -4.86 -5.94
CA PRO A 210 -13.63 -5.25 -6.00
C PRO A 210 -13.94 -6.45 -5.09
N LYS A 211 -13.03 -7.43 -4.98
CA LYS A 211 -13.20 -8.59 -4.08
C LYS A 211 -13.28 -8.17 -2.61
N ILE A 212 -12.41 -7.25 -2.19
CA ILE A 212 -12.41 -6.69 -0.83
C ILE A 212 -13.72 -5.93 -0.55
N ASN A 213 -14.20 -5.17 -1.53
CA ASN A 213 -15.44 -4.42 -1.40
C ASN A 213 -16.66 -5.34 -1.32
N GLU A 214 -16.70 -6.38 -2.14
CA GLU A 214 -17.77 -7.37 -2.17
C GLU A 214 -17.84 -8.15 -0.85
N LEU A 215 -16.70 -8.66 -0.37
CA LEU A 215 -16.62 -9.27 0.96
C LEU A 215 -17.05 -8.29 2.07
N GLY A 216 -16.71 -7.01 1.92
CA GLY A 216 -17.16 -5.94 2.82
C GLY A 216 -18.69 -5.85 2.89
N LYS A 217 -19.37 -5.87 1.74
CA LYS A 217 -20.84 -5.86 1.66
C LYS A 217 -21.45 -7.11 2.30
N GLN A 218 -20.95 -8.30 1.96
CA GLN A 218 -21.43 -9.55 2.52
C GLN A 218 -21.27 -9.59 4.05
N ILE A 219 -20.15 -9.08 4.58
CA ILE A 219 -19.94 -8.95 6.02
C ILE A 219 -20.97 -8.00 6.64
N THR A 220 -21.27 -6.86 6.01
CA THR A 220 -22.27 -5.92 6.54
C THR A 220 -23.68 -6.51 6.54
N GLU A 221 -24.07 -7.22 5.47
CA GLU A 221 -25.37 -7.88 5.35
C GLU A 221 -25.53 -9.01 6.35
N LYS A 222 -24.53 -9.88 6.49
CA LYS A 222 -24.58 -10.94 7.51
C LYS A 222 -24.52 -10.39 8.93
N SER A 223 -23.82 -9.28 9.16
CA SER A 223 -23.79 -8.64 10.49
C SER A 223 -25.14 -8.02 10.84
N SER A 224 -25.87 -7.45 9.88
CA SER A 224 -27.22 -6.94 10.12
C SER A 224 -28.22 -8.07 10.36
N ALA A 225 -28.14 -9.17 9.61
CA ALA A 225 -28.92 -10.38 9.86
C ALA A 225 -28.63 -11.00 11.24
N LEU A 226 -27.38 -10.95 11.70
CA LEU A 226 -27.03 -11.41 13.05
C LEU A 226 -27.68 -10.54 14.14
N ASN A 227 -27.73 -9.23 13.92
CA ASN A 227 -28.37 -8.30 14.84
C ASN A 227 -29.90 -8.49 14.88
N SER A 228 -30.54 -8.75 13.74
CA SER A 228 -31.99 -9.03 13.71
C SER A 228 -32.31 -10.37 14.39
N LEU A 229 -31.50 -11.41 14.16
CA LEU A 229 -31.63 -12.69 14.87
C LEU A 229 -31.47 -12.50 16.38
N LYS A 230 -30.50 -11.70 16.82
CA LYS A 230 -30.34 -11.37 18.25
C LYS A 230 -31.60 -10.70 18.82
N ALA A 231 -32.14 -9.70 18.14
CA ALA A 231 -33.36 -9.02 18.58
C ALA A 231 -34.57 -9.96 18.66
N ALA A 232 -34.74 -10.85 17.67
CA ALA A 232 -35.79 -11.86 17.68
C ALA A 232 -35.62 -12.84 18.86
N LEU A 233 -34.39 -13.24 19.15
CA LEU A 233 -34.06 -14.14 20.26
C LEU A 233 -34.38 -13.47 21.62
N ASP A 234 -34.04 -12.20 21.78
CA ASP A 234 -34.35 -11.41 22.98
C ASP A 234 -35.87 -11.27 23.18
N GLN A 235 -36.64 -11.03 22.10
CA GLN A 235 -38.11 -11.00 22.15
C GLN A 235 -38.71 -12.35 22.57
N LYS A 236 -38.23 -13.45 22.00
CA LYS A 236 -38.69 -14.80 22.32
C LYS A 236 -38.41 -15.19 23.77
N TYR A 237 -37.28 -14.75 24.33
CA TYR A 237 -37.01 -14.94 25.76
C TYR A 237 -37.96 -14.16 26.66
N GLU A 238 -38.30 -12.92 26.30
CA GLU A 238 -39.29 -12.13 27.04
C GLU A 238 -40.69 -12.76 26.98
N GLU A 239 -41.11 -13.28 25.82
CA GLU A 239 -42.36 -14.04 25.68
C GLU A 239 -42.37 -15.29 26.56
N LEU A 240 -41.27 -16.06 26.54
CA LEU A 240 -41.11 -17.26 27.35
C LEU A 240 -41.17 -16.93 28.84
N LYS A 241 -40.51 -15.86 29.28
CA LYS A 241 -40.54 -15.40 30.67
C LYS A 241 -41.96 -15.04 31.12
N LYS A 242 -42.71 -14.27 30.31
CA LYS A 242 -44.11 -13.92 30.60
C LYS A 242 -45.02 -15.14 30.72
N LEU A 243 -44.84 -16.14 29.85
CA LEU A 243 -45.61 -17.39 29.92
C LEU A 243 -45.27 -18.22 31.16
N GLN A 244 -44.00 -18.25 31.56
CA GLN A 244 -43.57 -18.90 32.80
C GLN A 244 -44.16 -18.22 34.04
N GLU A 245 -44.11 -16.89 34.11
CA GLU A 245 -44.73 -16.09 35.18
C GLU A 245 -46.24 -16.34 35.26
N ARG A 246 -46.93 -16.36 34.10
CA ARG A 246 -48.36 -16.67 34.01
C ARG A 246 -48.68 -18.10 34.49
N SER A 247 -47.87 -19.08 34.10
CA SER A 247 -48.01 -20.47 34.56
C SER A 247 -47.83 -20.57 36.08
N SER A 248 -46.85 -19.86 36.65
CA SER A 248 -46.61 -19.82 38.10
C SER A 248 -47.80 -19.21 38.85
N ALA A 249 -48.31 -18.07 38.37
CA ALA A 249 -49.46 -17.40 38.97
C ALA A 249 -50.73 -18.29 38.96
N ILE A 250 -50.98 -19.00 37.85
CA ILE A 250 -52.11 -19.94 37.77
C ILE A 250 -51.92 -21.09 38.78
N ARG A 251 -50.71 -21.67 38.85
CA ARG A 251 -50.41 -22.74 39.83
C ARG A 251 -50.60 -22.26 41.27
N GLU A 252 -50.07 -21.09 41.62
CA GLU A 252 -50.26 -20.48 42.95
C GLU A 252 -51.72 -20.24 43.27
N SER A 253 -52.51 -19.75 42.31
CA SER A 253 -53.95 -19.55 42.50
C SER A 253 -54.70 -20.88 42.73
N LEU A 254 -54.26 -21.96 42.08
CA LEU A 254 -54.80 -23.31 42.29
C LEU A 254 -54.39 -23.88 43.64
N TYR A 255 -53.13 -23.67 44.07
CA TYR A 255 -52.68 -24.05 45.41
C TYR A 255 -53.50 -23.33 46.49
N LYS A 256 -53.65 -22.01 46.40
CA LYS A 256 -54.45 -21.22 47.34
C LYS A 256 -55.92 -21.64 47.36
N LYS A 257 -56.52 -21.95 46.21
CA LYS A 257 -57.90 -22.46 46.13
C LYS A 257 -58.02 -23.83 46.80
N LYS A 258 -57.14 -24.77 46.49
CA LYS A 258 -57.12 -26.09 47.14
C LYS A 258 -56.90 -25.99 48.64
N GLU A 259 -56.01 -25.12 49.08
CA GLU A 259 -55.76 -24.84 50.50
C GLU A 259 -57.01 -24.27 51.18
N SER A 260 -57.69 -23.30 50.55
CA SER A 260 -58.95 -22.74 51.07
C SER A 260 -60.08 -23.77 51.11
N GLU A 261 -60.19 -24.66 50.12
CA GLU A 261 -61.18 -25.75 50.11
C GLU A 261 -60.90 -26.80 51.19
N ILE A 262 -59.63 -27.13 51.42
CA ILE A 262 -59.20 -28.02 52.52
C ILE A 262 -59.50 -27.36 53.87
N LEU A 263 -59.23 -26.06 54.01
CA LEU A 263 -59.54 -25.28 55.21
C LEU A 263 -61.05 -25.19 55.46
N GLU A 264 -61.86 -24.96 54.42
CA GLU A 264 -63.32 -24.96 54.53
C GLU A 264 -63.88 -26.34 54.89
N ARG A 265 -63.36 -27.42 54.31
CA ARG A 265 -63.75 -28.78 54.69
C ARG A 265 -63.43 -29.06 56.16
N LYS A 266 -62.21 -28.71 56.60
CA LYS A 266 -61.81 -28.82 58.00
C LYS A 266 -62.67 -27.95 58.93
N LYS A 267 -63.05 -26.74 58.51
CA LYS A 267 -64.00 -25.87 59.25
C LYS A 267 -65.39 -26.50 59.35
N LYS A 268 -65.96 -27.02 58.27
CA LYS A 268 -67.27 -27.69 58.26
C LYS A 268 -67.28 -28.95 59.12
N GLU A 269 -66.24 -29.77 59.03
CA GLU A 269 -66.06 -30.94 59.91
C GLU A 269 -65.95 -30.54 61.39
N ALA A 270 -65.24 -29.46 61.69
CA ALA A 270 -65.14 -28.91 63.05
C ALA A 270 -66.48 -28.34 63.57
N GLU A 271 -67.27 -27.65 62.71
CA GLU A 271 -68.62 -27.17 63.04
C GLU A 271 -69.62 -28.31 63.27
N GLU A 272 -69.55 -29.37 62.47
CA GLU A 272 -70.39 -30.56 62.66
C GLU A 272 -70.07 -31.30 63.95
N LYS A 273 -68.78 -31.42 64.31
CA LYS A 273 -68.33 -31.93 65.63
C LYS A 273 -68.79 -31.04 66.80
N LEU A 274 -68.84 -29.70 66.60
CA LEU A 274 -69.34 -28.73 67.58
C LEU A 274 -70.86 -28.90 67.82
N LYS A 275 -71.64 -29.05 66.74
CA LYS A 275 -73.10 -29.24 66.78
C LYS A 275 -73.51 -30.58 67.39
N THR A 276 -72.70 -31.62 67.21
CA THR A 276 -72.97 -32.98 67.73
C THR A 276 -72.45 -33.24 69.16
N ARG A 277 -71.95 -32.21 69.87
CA ARG A 277 -71.31 -32.32 71.22
C ARG A 277 -70.16 -33.35 71.28
N GLY A 278 -69.45 -33.55 70.16
CA GLY A 278 -68.25 -34.39 70.11
C GLY A 278 -67.04 -33.73 70.77
N ARG A 279 -66.01 -34.51 71.10
CA ARG A 279 -64.77 -34.01 71.71
C ARG A 279 -63.95 -33.25 70.65
N ILE A 280 -63.78 -31.94 70.84
CA ILE A 280 -63.09 -31.03 69.91
C ILE A 280 -61.57 -31.14 70.13
N THR A 281 -60.79 -31.28 69.06
CA THR A 281 -59.31 -31.31 69.14
C THR A 281 -58.71 -29.90 68.96
N PHE A 282 -57.45 -29.70 69.38
CA PHE A 282 -56.76 -28.40 69.26
C PHE A 282 -56.65 -27.93 67.80
N GLU A 283 -56.46 -28.86 66.87
CA GLU A 283 -56.42 -28.59 65.43
C GLU A 283 -57.80 -28.15 64.88
N ASP A 284 -58.90 -28.69 65.42
CA ASP A 284 -60.27 -28.30 65.05
C ASP A 284 -60.59 -26.86 65.52
N LEU A 285 -60.11 -26.46 66.71
CA LEU A 285 -60.21 -25.09 67.22
C LEU A 285 -59.35 -24.10 66.42
N LEU A 286 -58.14 -24.52 66.03
CA LEU A 286 -57.25 -23.72 65.20
C LEU A 286 -57.81 -23.52 63.77
N ALA A 287 -58.46 -24.54 63.21
CA ALA A 287 -59.13 -24.41 61.92
C ALA A 287 -60.34 -23.45 61.96
N LEU A 288 -61.07 -23.40 63.08
CA LEU A 288 -62.22 -22.50 63.30
C LEU A 288 -61.81 -21.05 63.56
N TYR A 289 -60.81 -20.82 64.43
CA TYR A 289 -60.45 -19.49 64.95
C TYR A 289 -59.08 -18.95 64.49
N GLY A 290 -58.20 -19.79 63.93
CA GLY A 290 -56.83 -19.42 63.55
C GLY A 290 -56.71 -18.60 62.26
N GLY A 291 -57.82 -18.31 61.57
CA GLY A 291 -57.83 -17.50 60.34
C GLY A 291 -58.03 -15.99 60.55
N GLU A 292 -58.26 -15.51 61.78
CA GLU A 292 -58.52 -14.08 62.06
C GLU A 292 -57.30 -13.31 62.57
N ALA A 293 -56.12 -13.96 62.69
CA ALA A 293 -54.97 -13.41 63.41
C ALA A 293 -53.87 -12.73 62.55
N GLU A 294 -54.13 -12.39 61.27
CA GLU A 294 -53.15 -11.63 60.47
C GLU A 294 -53.61 -10.23 60.00
N ASP A 295 -54.87 -9.84 60.16
CA ASP A 295 -55.37 -8.51 59.71
C ASP A 295 -55.43 -7.42 60.80
N THR A 296 -54.87 -7.66 61.99
CA THR A 296 -54.75 -6.62 63.04
C THR A 296 -53.31 -6.43 63.49
N SER A 297 -52.42 -6.02 62.57
CA SER A 297 -51.14 -5.42 62.95
C SER A 297 -50.66 -4.31 62.00
N GLU A 298 -51.56 -3.44 61.53
CA GLU A 298 -51.16 -2.13 61.00
C GLU A 298 -52.06 -1.00 61.51
N VAL A 299 -52.00 -0.73 62.82
CA VAL A 299 -52.27 0.63 63.33
C VAL A 299 -51.32 0.91 64.49
N ASN A 300 -50.08 1.31 64.19
CA ASN A 300 -49.38 2.42 64.87
C ASN A 300 -47.94 2.59 64.34
N GLY A 301 -47.69 3.74 63.71
CA GLY A 301 -46.34 4.15 63.33
C GLY A 301 -46.27 5.32 62.36
N LYS A 302 -46.67 6.52 62.79
CA LYS A 302 -46.26 7.78 62.16
C LYS A 302 -44.74 7.96 62.36
N GLN A 303 -43.98 8.14 61.27
CA GLN A 303 -43.10 9.30 60.99
C GLN A 303 -42.28 9.05 59.71
#